data_AF-A0A819CA34-F1
#
_entry.id   AF-A0A819CA34-F1
#
_cell.length_a   1.000
_cell.length_b   1.000
_cell.length_c   1.000
_cell.angle_alpha   90.00
_cell.angle_beta   90.00
_cell.angle_gamma   90.00
#
_symmetry.space_group_name_H-M   'P 1'
#
loop_
_entity.id
_entity.type
_entity.pdbx_description
1 polymer ?
#
loop_
_entity_poly.entity_id
_entity_poly.type
_entity_poly.pdbx_seq_one_letter_code
_entity_poly.pdbx_strand_id
1 'polypeptide(L)'
;MTIETKSPLINSNYISTKELSNEAEDLVDRAKIYIRAILHDSFHIQPSESLYILFDEDVELTRILTAAYAAITNEHTNMKFTNFNHHTADDILSHLGTLKSNDCVILIQSQQFRLNEYRIRLELFKRNIKTIEHLHLNIIKPEEYKNYVESLAFSPVKYRDLALRIKDKLDKCQSLLVECHDGSICEYTGGMNNCKLNIGDYEGMSGIGGTYPIGEVFTEARDLSKVNGQMSIWSYPSLAKTLEIPSEPIVLTIKNGLIEFDPENGVYPKNSTETFNQLLTLIRDGEGEICVREFGLGLNEGMGKSALVSDISAFERHHGMHISLGKKHNVYKTGAIKAKQTRFHIDVFIDLKNITILDDGTCLFGDGKYLV
;
A
#
# COMPACT_ATOMS: atom_id res chain seq x y z
N MET A 1 17.40 13.00 43.67
CA MET A 1 18.12 12.41 42.52
C MET A 1 17.47 11.09 42.22
N THR A 2 16.46 11.12 41.35
CA THR A 2 15.83 9.91 40.80
C THR A 2 16.83 9.27 39.85
N ILE A 3 17.18 8.02 40.13
CA ILE A 3 18.05 7.21 39.29
C ILE A 3 17.30 6.99 37.99
N GLU A 4 17.81 7.55 36.89
CA GLU A 4 17.39 7.17 35.53
C GLU A 4 17.53 5.66 35.41
N THR A 5 16.39 4.99 35.29
CA THR A 5 16.33 3.58 34.93
C THR A 5 17.01 3.43 33.57
N LYS A 6 18.14 2.72 33.53
CA LYS A 6 18.80 2.34 32.28
C LYS A 6 17.74 1.80 31.33
N SER A 7 17.71 2.37 30.12
CA SER A 7 16.95 1.85 28.99
C SER A 7 17.12 0.32 28.94
N PRO A 8 16.05 -0.48 28.79
CA PRO A 8 16.17 -1.93 28.67
C PRO A 8 17.20 -2.28 27.60
N LEU A 9 17.92 -3.39 27.76
CA LEU A 9 18.90 -3.80 26.76
C LEU A 9 18.17 -4.23 25.48
N ILE A 10 18.77 -3.93 24.32
CA ILE A 10 18.34 -4.49 23.04
C ILE A 10 18.54 -6.01 23.11
N ASN A 11 17.44 -6.74 23.11
CA ASN A 11 17.44 -8.16 23.44
C ASN A 11 17.54 -9.03 22.18
N SER A 12 18.18 -10.20 22.32
CA SER A 12 18.16 -11.23 21.28
C SER A 12 16.84 -12.00 21.23
N ASN A 13 16.05 -11.95 22.30
CA ASN A 13 14.81 -12.68 22.43
C ASN A 13 13.65 -11.70 22.58
N TYR A 14 12.55 -11.99 21.89
CA TYR A 14 11.28 -11.35 22.11
C TYR A 14 10.55 -12.05 23.26
N ILE A 15 10.09 -11.27 24.25
CA ILE A 15 9.16 -11.72 25.29
C ILE A 15 8.05 -10.69 25.30
N SER A 16 6.85 -11.08 24.86
CA SER A 16 5.71 -10.17 24.88
C SER A 16 5.38 -9.75 26.31
N THR A 17 5.10 -8.47 26.54
CA THR A 17 4.63 -7.99 27.86
C THR A 17 3.13 -8.19 28.06
N LYS A 18 2.41 -8.57 26.99
CA LYS A 18 0.96 -8.78 26.98
C LYS A 18 0.62 -10.14 26.36
N GLU A 19 -0.38 -10.82 26.89
CA GLU A 19 -0.85 -12.09 26.31
C GLU A 19 -1.53 -11.85 24.95
N LEU A 20 -1.39 -12.83 24.07
CA LEU A 20 -2.12 -12.93 22.80
C LEU A 20 -3.47 -13.61 23.05
N SER A 21 -4.50 -13.25 22.29
CA SER A 21 -5.74 -14.03 22.23
C SER A 21 -5.49 -15.43 21.66
N ASN A 22 -6.43 -16.36 21.87
CA ASN A 22 -6.34 -17.69 21.28
C ASN A 22 -6.39 -17.63 19.74
N GLU A 23 -7.20 -16.73 19.19
CA GLU A 23 -7.29 -16.48 17.75
C GLU A 23 -5.98 -15.96 17.17
N ALA A 24 -5.18 -15.25 17.97
CA ALA A 24 -3.89 -14.72 17.54
C ALA A 24 -2.82 -15.81 17.35
N GLU A 25 -2.90 -16.97 18.00
CA GLU A 25 -1.92 -18.05 17.81
C GLU A 25 -1.91 -18.61 16.38
N ASP A 26 -3.09 -18.89 15.79
CA ASP A 26 -3.21 -19.31 14.38
C ASP A 26 -2.65 -18.24 13.43
N LEU A 27 -2.90 -16.97 13.74
CA LEU A 27 -2.38 -15.85 12.94
C LEU A 27 -0.86 -15.72 13.03
N VAL A 28 -0.24 -16.00 14.19
CA VAL A 28 1.22 -16.05 14.33
C VAL A 28 1.80 -17.13 13.44
N ASP A 29 1.22 -18.33 13.44
CA ASP A 29 1.71 -19.45 12.61
C ASP A 29 1.58 -19.16 11.10
N ARG A 30 0.47 -18.55 10.66
CA ARG A 30 0.31 -18.08 9.28
C ARG A 30 1.31 -16.99 8.91
N ALA A 31 1.38 -15.94 9.73
CA ALA A 31 2.28 -14.82 9.51
C ALA A 31 3.74 -15.28 9.44
N LYS A 32 4.13 -16.26 10.26
CA LYS A 32 5.46 -16.86 10.24
C LYS A 32 5.81 -17.47 8.87
N ILE A 33 4.86 -18.18 8.24
CA ILE A 33 5.06 -18.74 6.89
C ILE A 33 5.30 -17.61 5.88
N TYR A 34 4.45 -16.58 5.90
CA TYR A 34 4.52 -15.48 4.96
C TYR A 34 5.77 -14.59 5.17
N ILE A 35 6.15 -14.34 6.42
CA ILE A 35 7.37 -13.60 6.77
C ILE A 35 8.62 -14.34 6.26
N ARG A 36 8.69 -15.67 6.42
CA ARG A 36 9.80 -16.44 5.83
C ARG A 36 9.86 -16.25 4.31
N ALA A 37 8.72 -16.31 3.64
CA ALA A 37 8.64 -16.07 2.20
C ALA A 37 9.05 -14.64 1.84
N ILE A 38 8.66 -13.62 2.60
CA ILE A 38 9.09 -12.23 2.39
C ILE A 38 10.61 -12.11 2.49
N LEU A 39 11.20 -12.60 3.60
CA LEU A 39 12.65 -12.51 3.84
C LEU A 39 13.45 -13.27 2.77
N HIS A 40 12.97 -14.43 2.35
CA HIS A 40 13.62 -15.26 1.33
C HIS A 40 13.38 -14.73 -0.09
N ASP A 41 12.13 -14.64 -0.54
CA ASP A 41 11.75 -14.40 -1.93
C ASP A 41 11.87 -12.93 -2.35
N SER A 42 11.57 -11.99 -1.45
CA SER A 42 11.61 -10.55 -1.78
C SER A 42 12.97 -9.94 -1.45
N PHE A 43 13.51 -10.28 -0.28
CA PHE A 43 14.71 -9.62 0.27
C PHE A 43 16.00 -10.45 0.17
N HIS A 44 15.90 -11.72 -0.21
CA HIS A 44 17.02 -12.66 -0.30
C HIS A 44 17.93 -12.62 0.94
N ILE A 45 17.32 -12.54 2.13
CA ILE A 45 18.03 -12.42 3.39
C ILE A 45 18.86 -13.68 3.64
N GLN A 46 20.14 -13.49 3.96
CA GLN A 46 21.02 -14.59 4.35
C GLN A 46 20.98 -14.83 5.87
N PRO A 47 21.15 -16.07 6.36
CA PRO A 47 21.20 -16.37 7.79
C PRO A 47 22.27 -15.60 8.59
N SER A 48 23.31 -15.11 7.92
CA SER A 48 24.38 -14.29 8.49
C SER A 48 24.10 -12.79 8.52
N GLU A 49 23.11 -12.30 7.76
CA GLU A 49 22.70 -10.90 7.78
C GLU A 49 21.92 -10.60 9.06
N SER A 50 22.12 -9.40 9.60
CA SER A 50 21.46 -8.98 10.84
C SER A 50 20.02 -8.55 10.57
N LEU A 51 19.09 -9.00 11.39
CA LEU A 51 17.71 -8.53 11.39
C LEU A 51 17.48 -7.69 12.64
N TYR A 52 17.12 -6.43 12.44
CA TYR A 52 16.74 -5.53 13.53
C TYR A 52 15.25 -5.21 13.49
N ILE A 53 14.52 -5.73 14.47
CA ILE A 53 13.08 -5.60 14.59
C ILE A 53 12.78 -4.47 15.58
N LEU A 54 12.21 -3.39 15.06
CA LEU A 54 11.70 -2.24 15.80
C LEU A 54 10.18 -2.33 15.84
N PHE A 55 9.62 -2.43 17.04
CA PHE A 55 8.19 -2.66 17.21
C PHE A 55 7.59 -1.88 18.39
N ASP A 56 6.26 -1.83 18.46
CA ASP A 56 5.51 -1.52 19.67
C ASP A 56 4.54 -2.66 20.02
N GLU A 57 3.90 -2.58 21.18
CA GLU A 57 2.90 -3.55 21.64
C GLU A 57 1.54 -2.91 21.90
N ASP A 58 1.25 -1.79 21.24
CA ASP A 58 0.06 -0.97 21.50
C ASP A 58 -1.21 -1.66 21.01
N VAL A 59 -1.13 -2.43 19.91
CA VAL A 59 -2.24 -3.24 19.38
C VAL A 59 -1.85 -4.72 19.26
N GLU A 60 -2.83 -5.60 19.13
CA GLU A 60 -2.56 -7.04 19.07
C GLU A 60 -1.89 -7.45 17.75
N LEU A 61 -2.24 -6.79 16.64
CA LEU A 61 -1.63 -7.07 15.33
C LEU A 61 -0.11 -6.82 15.32
N THR A 62 0.41 -5.80 16.04
CA THR A 62 1.87 -5.62 16.17
C THR A 62 2.51 -6.77 16.94
N ARG A 63 1.85 -7.26 18.00
CA ARG A 63 2.32 -8.42 18.78
C ARG A 63 2.29 -9.71 17.97
N ILE A 64 1.25 -9.95 17.17
CA ILE A 64 1.15 -11.09 16.25
C ILE A 64 2.33 -11.10 15.28
N LEU A 65 2.58 -10.00 14.58
CA LEU A 65 3.68 -9.93 13.61
C LEU A 65 5.04 -10.04 14.30
N THR A 66 5.23 -9.39 15.45
CA THR A 66 6.48 -9.46 16.22
C THR A 66 6.75 -10.89 16.70
N ALA A 67 5.74 -11.59 17.21
CA ALA A 67 5.83 -12.99 17.60
C ALA A 67 6.17 -13.89 16.40
N ALA A 68 5.60 -13.63 15.23
CA ALA A 68 5.91 -14.36 14.01
C ALA A 68 7.38 -14.19 13.55
N TYR A 69 7.93 -12.97 13.61
CA TYR A 69 9.37 -12.74 13.41
C TYR A 69 10.23 -13.40 14.50
N ALA A 70 9.77 -13.41 15.75
CA ALA A 70 10.48 -14.08 16.84
C ALA A 70 10.52 -15.61 16.66
N ALA A 71 9.48 -16.19 16.06
CA ALA A 71 9.35 -17.63 15.84
C ALA A 71 10.32 -18.19 14.78
N ILE A 72 11.09 -17.33 14.10
CA ILE A 72 12.15 -17.69 13.13
C ILE A 72 13.55 -17.31 13.63
N THR A 73 13.70 -16.94 14.90
CA THR A 73 15.01 -16.56 15.50
C THR A 73 16.08 -17.63 15.41
N ASN A 74 15.71 -18.91 15.32
CA ASN A 74 16.66 -20.00 15.14
C ASN A 74 17.19 -20.15 13.70
N GLU A 75 16.60 -19.44 12.72
CA GLU A 75 17.01 -19.47 11.31
C GLU A 75 18.04 -18.39 10.97
N HIS A 76 18.22 -17.41 11.85
CA HIS A 76 19.15 -16.30 11.67
C HIS A 76 20.09 -16.15 12.86
N THR A 77 21.36 -15.86 12.57
CA THR A 77 22.40 -15.80 13.61
C THR A 77 22.39 -14.52 14.44
N ASN A 78 21.82 -13.43 13.90
CA ASN A 78 21.80 -12.13 14.57
C ASN A 78 20.45 -11.43 14.40
N MET A 79 19.48 -11.80 15.24
CA MET A 79 18.21 -11.08 15.37
C MET A 79 18.18 -10.26 16.65
N LYS A 80 17.70 -9.03 16.55
CA LYS A 80 17.57 -8.09 17.68
C LYS A 80 16.19 -7.47 17.68
N PHE A 81 15.60 -7.38 18.87
CA PHE A 81 14.25 -6.87 19.09
C PHE A 81 14.32 -5.66 20.02
N THR A 82 13.69 -4.57 19.60
CA THR A 82 13.58 -3.32 20.37
C THR A 82 12.14 -2.83 20.33
N ASN A 83 11.51 -2.78 21.51
CA ASN A 83 10.24 -2.10 21.66
C ASN A 83 10.51 -0.59 21.77
N PHE A 84 10.23 0.19 20.74
CA PHE A 84 10.62 1.60 20.70
C PHE A 84 9.88 2.47 21.73
N ASN A 85 8.76 2.00 22.33
CA ASN A 85 8.10 2.72 23.43
C ASN A 85 8.89 2.66 24.75
N HIS A 86 9.91 1.80 24.84
CA HIS A 86 10.74 1.62 26.03
C HIS A 86 12.19 2.07 25.84
N HIS A 87 12.55 2.62 24.68
CA HIS A 87 13.92 3.03 24.37
C HIS A 87 13.97 4.49 23.93
N THR A 88 15.11 5.14 24.14
CA THR A 88 15.33 6.50 23.65
C THR A 88 15.69 6.50 22.17
N ALA A 89 15.53 7.66 21.52
CA ALA A 89 15.98 7.83 20.13
C ALA A 89 17.49 7.56 19.97
N ASP A 90 18.30 7.97 20.94
CA ASP A 90 19.76 7.76 20.93
C ASP A 90 20.11 6.27 21.04
N ASP A 91 19.39 5.50 21.85
CA ASP A 91 19.60 4.03 21.94
C ASP A 91 19.34 3.36 20.59
N ILE A 92 18.24 3.74 19.93
CA ILE A 92 17.85 3.19 18.63
C ILE A 92 18.84 3.61 17.55
N LEU A 93 19.21 4.90 17.48
CA LEU A 93 20.18 5.42 16.51
C LEU A 93 21.55 4.78 16.70
N SER A 94 22.00 4.59 17.94
CA SER A 94 23.25 3.90 18.26
C SER A 94 23.26 2.49 17.70
N HIS A 95 22.18 1.72 17.90
CA HIS A 95 22.09 0.37 17.35
C HIS A 95 22.02 0.36 15.82
N LEU A 96 21.21 1.24 15.23
CA LEU A 96 21.15 1.40 13.77
C LEU A 96 22.52 1.72 13.19
N GLY A 97 23.36 2.48 13.91
CA GLY A 97 24.75 2.77 13.53
C GLY A 97 25.65 1.52 13.43
N THR A 98 25.31 0.44 14.13
CA THR A 98 26.07 -0.83 14.10
C THR A 98 25.76 -1.71 12.90
N LEU A 99 24.61 -1.49 12.24
CA LEU A 99 24.17 -2.27 11.08
C LEU A 99 25.07 -2.02 9.86
N LYS A 100 25.29 -3.08 9.10
CA LYS A 100 26.12 -3.11 7.89
C LYS A 100 25.25 -3.12 6.64
N SER A 101 25.88 -2.91 5.48
CA SER A 101 25.23 -3.10 4.18
C SER A 101 24.59 -4.49 4.11
N ASN A 102 23.41 -4.57 3.51
CA ASN A 102 22.56 -5.76 3.37
C ASN A 102 21.90 -6.30 4.64
N ASP A 103 22.23 -5.79 5.83
CA ASP A 103 21.40 -6.01 7.01
C ASP A 103 19.98 -5.47 6.76
N CYS A 104 19.00 -5.91 7.55
CA CYS A 104 17.61 -5.53 7.37
C CYS A 104 17.01 -4.94 8.65
N VAL A 105 16.29 -3.84 8.50
CA VAL A 105 15.46 -3.24 9.54
C VAL A 105 14.01 -3.55 9.25
N ILE A 106 13.33 -4.15 10.22
CA ILE A 106 11.90 -4.45 10.17
C ILE A 106 11.20 -3.52 11.16
N LEU A 107 10.20 -2.80 10.66
CA LEU A 107 9.43 -1.82 11.40
C LEU A 107 8.00 -2.35 11.55
N ILE A 108 7.56 -2.66 12.77
CA ILE A 108 6.22 -3.20 13.07
C ILE A 108 5.48 -2.21 13.96
N GLN A 109 4.60 -1.40 13.38
CA GLN A 109 4.18 -0.16 14.01
C GLN A 109 2.66 -0.01 14.03
N SER A 110 2.11 0.17 15.23
CA SER A 110 0.73 0.61 15.45
C SER A 110 0.48 1.95 14.77
N GLN A 111 1.39 2.90 14.95
CA GLN A 111 1.40 4.21 14.29
C GLN A 111 2.77 4.48 13.69
N GLN A 112 2.89 5.47 12.80
CA GLN A 112 4.18 5.79 12.18
C GLN A 112 5.24 6.22 13.21
N PHE A 113 6.25 5.37 13.41
CA PHE A 113 7.43 5.68 14.22
C PHE A 113 8.30 6.73 13.52
N ARG A 114 8.75 7.74 14.29
CA ARG A 114 9.63 8.81 13.80
C ARG A 114 10.73 9.07 14.82
N LEU A 115 12.00 8.94 14.40
CA LEU A 115 13.16 9.32 15.21
C LEU A 115 13.46 10.82 15.14
N ASN A 116 13.06 11.49 14.05
CA ASN A 116 13.22 12.92 13.79
C ASN A 116 12.29 13.36 12.64
N GLU A 117 12.49 14.57 12.08
CA GLU A 117 11.75 15.07 10.90
C GLU A 117 12.04 14.28 9.61
N TYR A 118 13.06 13.42 9.58
CA TYR A 118 13.50 12.66 8.42
C TYR A 118 12.90 11.25 8.40
N ARG A 119 12.59 10.77 7.20
CA ARG A 119 12.15 9.38 6.98
C ARG A 119 13.33 8.44 7.14
N ILE A 120 13.38 7.71 8.25
CA ILE A 120 14.43 6.73 8.59
C ILE A 120 14.82 5.83 7.40
N ARG A 121 13.83 5.36 6.63
CA ARG A 121 14.03 4.51 5.44
C ARG A 121 15.01 5.11 4.42
N LEU A 122 14.97 6.43 4.17
CA LEU A 122 15.89 7.06 3.22
C LEU A 122 17.34 7.02 3.71
N GLU A 123 17.56 7.17 5.02
CA GLU A 123 18.89 7.07 5.61
C GLU A 123 19.40 5.61 5.63
N LEU A 124 18.51 4.64 5.83
CA LEU A 124 18.84 3.21 5.70
C LEU A 124 19.23 2.84 4.27
N PHE A 125 18.48 3.33 3.26
CA PHE A 125 18.81 3.09 1.86
C PHE A 125 20.16 3.69 1.43
N LYS A 126 20.54 4.87 1.93
CA LYS A 126 21.88 5.43 1.68
C LYS A 126 23.02 4.54 2.17
N ARG A 127 22.74 3.66 3.14
CA ARG A 127 23.68 2.68 3.71
C ARG A 127 23.51 1.27 3.14
N ASN A 128 22.66 1.11 2.12
CA ASN A 128 22.27 -0.18 1.55
C ASN A 128 21.69 -1.15 2.60
N ILE A 129 20.99 -0.61 3.61
CA ILE A 129 20.25 -1.41 4.59
C ILE A 129 18.84 -1.64 4.06
N LYS A 130 18.42 -2.91 4.03
CA LYS A 130 17.10 -3.35 3.57
C LYS A 130 16.03 -2.90 4.59
N THR A 131 14.81 -2.56 4.13
CA THR A 131 13.74 -2.10 5.05
C THR A 131 12.39 -2.76 4.78
N ILE A 132 11.76 -3.33 5.81
CA ILE A 132 10.36 -3.80 5.77
C ILE A 132 9.53 -2.93 6.72
N GLU A 133 8.43 -2.35 6.24
CA GLU A 133 7.53 -1.52 7.05
C GLU A 133 6.12 -2.12 7.12
N HIS A 134 5.66 -2.51 8.31
CA HIS A 134 4.26 -2.76 8.64
C HIS A 134 3.76 -1.54 9.43
N LEU A 135 2.90 -0.72 8.82
CA LEU A 135 2.53 0.61 9.32
C LEU A 135 1.03 0.69 9.62
N HIS A 136 0.66 1.64 10.49
CA HIS A 136 -0.74 1.98 10.81
C HIS A 136 -1.59 0.78 11.26
N LEU A 137 -0.97 -0.20 11.92
CA LEU A 137 -1.65 -1.43 12.32
C LEU A 137 -2.79 -1.18 13.33
N ASN A 138 -2.82 0.00 13.96
CA ASN A 138 -3.92 0.40 14.85
C ASN A 138 -5.22 0.79 14.13
N ILE A 139 -5.17 1.08 12.83
CA ILE A 139 -6.36 1.41 12.02
C ILE A 139 -7.11 0.13 11.64
N ILE A 140 -6.41 -1.00 11.56
CA ILE A 140 -6.96 -2.30 11.19
C ILE A 140 -7.74 -2.87 12.37
N LYS A 141 -8.98 -3.28 12.12
CA LYS A 141 -9.86 -3.79 13.16
C LYS A 141 -9.54 -5.25 13.50
N PRO A 142 -9.82 -5.74 14.72
CA PRO A 142 -9.53 -7.12 15.10
C PRO A 142 -10.11 -8.17 14.12
N GLU A 143 -11.33 -7.95 13.63
CA GLU A 143 -11.98 -8.82 12.65
C GLU A 143 -11.29 -8.85 11.27
N GLU A 144 -10.43 -7.88 10.98
CA GLU A 144 -9.67 -7.74 9.72
C GLU A 144 -8.22 -8.28 9.86
N TYR A 145 -7.76 -8.65 11.06
CA TYR A 145 -6.39 -9.11 11.28
C TYR A 145 -6.01 -10.30 10.41
N LYS A 146 -6.94 -11.25 10.25
CA LYS A 146 -6.76 -12.37 9.35
C LYS A 146 -6.52 -11.89 7.91
N ASN A 147 -7.32 -10.97 7.40
CA ASN A 147 -7.17 -10.46 6.03
C ASN A 147 -5.82 -9.76 5.85
N TYR A 148 -5.39 -8.96 6.83
CA TYR A 148 -4.05 -8.36 6.80
C TYR A 148 -2.95 -9.43 6.76
N VAL A 149 -3.01 -10.44 7.62
CA VAL A 149 -2.02 -11.53 7.62
C VAL A 149 -2.03 -12.29 6.29
N GLU A 150 -3.20 -12.65 5.75
CA GLU A 150 -3.32 -13.30 4.44
C GLU A 150 -2.80 -12.44 3.29
N SER A 151 -2.89 -11.11 3.39
CA SER A 151 -2.31 -10.20 2.41
C SER A 151 -0.77 -10.27 2.34
N LEU A 152 -0.11 -10.72 3.40
CA LEU A 152 1.34 -10.93 3.40
C LEU A 152 1.76 -12.15 2.58
N ALA A 153 0.82 -13.01 2.18
CA ALA A 153 1.09 -14.20 1.35
C ALA A 153 1.49 -13.88 -0.09
N PHE A 154 1.39 -12.61 -0.52
CA PHE A 154 1.78 -12.20 -1.86
C PHE A 154 3.26 -12.55 -2.12
N SER A 155 3.49 -13.39 -3.13
CA SER A 155 4.83 -13.87 -3.48
C SER A 155 5.31 -13.25 -4.79
N PRO A 156 6.46 -12.54 -4.82
CA PRO A 156 7.06 -12.07 -6.07
C PRO A 156 7.31 -13.23 -7.04
N VAL A 157 7.71 -14.41 -6.54
CA VAL A 157 7.99 -15.58 -7.39
C VAL A 157 6.75 -16.01 -8.17
N LYS A 158 5.57 -15.98 -7.54
CA LYS A 158 4.31 -16.37 -8.17
C LYS A 158 3.77 -15.31 -9.14
N TYR A 159 3.91 -14.03 -8.80
CA TYR A 159 3.23 -12.93 -9.49
C TYR A 159 4.12 -12.11 -10.44
N ARG A 160 5.45 -12.30 -10.42
CA ARG A 160 6.38 -11.52 -11.26
C ARG A 160 6.04 -11.59 -12.73
N ASP A 161 5.87 -12.79 -13.28
CA ASP A 161 5.59 -12.95 -14.71
C ASP A 161 4.26 -12.30 -15.10
N LEU A 162 3.22 -12.43 -14.26
CA LEU A 162 1.94 -11.77 -14.48
C LEU A 162 2.09 -10.25 -14.46
N ALA A 163 2.77 -9.69 -13.45
CA ALA A 163 3.00 -8.26 -13.32
C ALA A 163 3.79 -7.69 -14.51
N LEU A 164 4.79 -8.42 -15.00
CA LEU A 164 5.57 -8.05 -16.18
C LEU A 164 4.74 -8.10 -17.46
N ARG A 165 3.84 -9.07 -17.64
CA ARG A 165 2.92 -9.12 -18.79
C ARG A 165 1.90 -7.99 -18.76
N ILE A 166 1.32 -7.69 -17.59
CA ILE A 166 0.43 -6.54 -17.42
C ILE A 166 1.17 -5.25 -17.77
N LYS A 167 2.38 -5.07 -17.23
CA LYS A 167 3.24 -3.93 -17.54
C LYS A 167 3.53 -3.82 -19.04
N ASP A 168 3.91 -4.92 -19.70
CA ASP A 168 4.23 -4.91 -21.14
C ASP A 168 3.03 -4.45 -21.98
N LYS A 169 1.82 -4.92 -21.64
CA LYS A 169 0.58 -4.52 -22.31
C LYS A 169 0.26 -3.05 -22.08
N LEU A 170 0.34 -2.55 -20.85
CA LEU A 170 0.03 -1.16 -20.51
C LEU A 170 1.08 -0.16 -21.04
N ASP A 171 2.37 -0.49 -21.00
CA ASP A 171 3.44 0.39 -21.50
C ASP A 171 3.30 0.66 -23.01
N LYS A 172 2.76 -0.30 -23.76
CA LYS A 172 2.63 -0.24 -25.23
C LYS A 172 1.28 0.27 -25.71
N CYS A 173 0.22 0.14 -24.91
CA CYS A 173 -1.13 0.45 -25.38
C CYS A 173 -1.30 1.94 -25.73
N GLN A 174 -2.13 2.22 -26.73
CA GLN A 174 -2.60 3.55 -27.12
C GLN A 174 -4.00 3.82 -26.57
N SER A 175 -4.85 2.80 -26.50
CA SER A 175 -6.18 2.93 -25.91
C SER A 175 -6.57 1.72 -25.07
N LEU A 176 -7.29 1.97 -23.97
CA LEU A 176 -7.91 0.94 -23.15
C LEU A 176 -9.29 1.37 -22.65
N LEU A 177 -10.10 0.37 -22.32
CA LEU A 177 -11.45 0.51 -21.79
C LEU A 177 -11.54 -0.11 -20.41
N VAL A 178 -12.11 0.62 -19.46
CA VAL A 178 -12.50 0.12 -18.14
C VAL A 178 -14.01 0.00 -18.11
N GLU A 179 -14.52 -1.20 -17.85
CA GLU A 179 -15.95 -1.48 -17.69
C GLU A 179 -16.22 -1.83 -16.22
N CYS A 180 -17.23 -1.18 -15.63
CA CYS A 180 -17.70 -1.46 -14.28
C CYS A 180 -18.89 -2.44 -14.30
N HIS A 181 -19.20 -3.05 -13.15
CA HIS A 181 -20.28 -4.03 -13.07
C HIS A 181 -21.68 -3.46 -13.39
N ASP A 182 -21.90 -2.17 -13.16
CA ASP A 182 -23.14 -1.48 -13.49
C ASP A 182 -23.25 -1.05 -14.97
N GLY A 183 -22.24 -1.36 -15.79
CA GLY A 183 -22.17 -1.01 -17.20
C GLY A 183 -21.54 0.36 -17.47
N SER A 184 -21.08 1.09 -16.44
CA SER A 184 -20.30 2.31 -16.62
C SER A 184 -18.99 2.00 -17.35
N ILE A 185 -18.62 2.86 -18.29
CA ILE A 185 -17.46 2.68 -19.15
C ILE A 185 -16.61 3.94 -19.15
N CYS A 186 -15.30 3.79 -18.92
CA CYS A 186 -14.33 4.85 -19.06
C CYS A 186 -13.22 4.45 -20.05
N GLU A 187 -12.95 5.35 -20.98
CA GLU A 187 -11.93 5.18 -22.01
C GLU A 187 -10.70 6.01 -21.66
N TYR A 188 -9.53 5.39 -21.80
CA TYR A 188 -8.23 6.02 -21.75
C TYR A 188 -7.65 5.97 -23.16
N THR A 189 -7.34 7.13 -23.74
CA THR A 189 -6.74 7.22 -25.09
C THR A 189 -5.41 7.98 -25.05
N GLY A 190 -4.55 7.80 -26.06
CA GLY A 190 -3.23 8.45 -26.12
C GLY A 190 -2.13 7.75 -25.31
N GLY A 191 -2.40 6.55 -24.81
CA GLY A 191 -1.48 5.65 -24.13
C GLY A 191 -1.14 5.98 -22.69
N MET A 192 -0.43 5.05 -22.04
CA MET A 192 -0.09 5.12 -20.62
C MET A 192 1.41 5.39 -20.43
N ASN A 193 1.78 6.02 -19.32
CA ASN A 193 3.18 6.12 -18.90
C ASN A 193 3.74 4.72 -18.60
N ASN A 194 5.07 4.60 -18.53
CA ASN A 194 5.69 3.32 -18.18
C ASN A 194 5.33 2.92 -16.76
N CYS A 195 4.69 1.76 -16.57
CA CYS A 195 4.27 1.26 -15.27
C CYS A 195 5.42 1.17 -14.28
N LYS A 196 5.09 1.38 -13.02
CA LYS A 196 5.91 0.99 -11.87
C LYS A 196 5.35 -0.26 -11.24
N LEU A 197 6.22 -1.01 -10.58
CA LEU A 197 5.90 -2.26 -9.92
C LEU A 197 6.19 -2.11 -8.44
N ASN A 198 5.23 -2.50 -7.60
CA ASN A 198 5.41 -2.71 -6.18
C ASN A 198 5.03 -4.15 -5.86
N ILE A 199 5.88 -5.10 -6.28
CA ILE A 199 5.61 -6.55 -6.20
C ILE A 199 6.64 -7.30 -5.38
N GLY A 200 7.50 -6.61 -4.62
CA GLY A 200 8.57 -7.24 -3.83
C GLY A 200 9.79 -7.69 -4.62
N ASP A 201 9.84 -7.37 -5.92
CA ASP A 201 11.01 -7.55 -6.76
C ASP A 201 11.82 -6.25 -6.80
N TYR A 202 13.01 -6.29 -6.18
CA TYR A 202 13.90 -5.14 -6.03
C TYR A 202 15.13 -5.21 -6.95
N GLU A 203 15.16 -6.12 -7.92
CA GLU A 203 16.29 -6.28 -8.82
C GLU A 203 16.63 -4.97 -9.56
N GLY A 204 17.89 -4.53 -9.47
CA GLY A 204 18.35 -3.28 -10.11
C GLY A 204 17.94 -1.98 -9.39
N MET A 205 17.28 -2.05 -8.23
CA MET A 205 16.91 -0.86 -7.44
C MET A 205 18.04 -0.44 -6.48
N SER A 206 18.20 0.87 -6.27
CA SER A 206 19.21 1.44 -5.35
C SER A 206 18.81 1.37 -3.86
N GLY A 207 17.64 0.82 -3.56
CA GLY A 207 17.12 0.63 -2.21
C GLY A 207 16.16 -0.55 -2.23
N ILE A 208 16.33 -1.47 -1.29
CA ILE A 208 15.57 -2.72 -1.21
C ILE A 208 14.57 -2.58 -0.06
N GLY A 209 13.29 -2.59 -0.40
CA GLY A 209 12.21 -2.62 0.57
C GLY A 209 11.17 -1.52 0.46
N GLY A 210 10.26 -1.50 1.42
CA GLY A 210 9.09 -0.65 1.41
C GLY A 210 8.03 -1.07 2.41
N THR A 211 6.83 -0.56 2.20
CA THR A 211 5.65 -0.85 3.02
C THR A 211 5.00 -2.15 2.56
N TYR A 212 4.66 -3.01 3.52
CA TYR A 212 3.90 -4.24 3.31
C TYR A 212 2.48 -4.08 3.84
N PRO A 213 1.48 -4.70 3.17
CA PRO A 213 1.58 -5.63 2.04
C PRO A 213 1.97 -4.99 0.69
N ILE A 214 2.38 -5.83 -0.26
CA ILE A 214 2.79 -5.50 -1.63
C ILE A 214 1.86 -6.19 -2.64
N GLY A 215 2.04 -5.88 -3.93
CA GLY A 215 1.35 -6.54 -5.03
C GLY A 215 0.58 -5.56 -5.90
N GLU A 216 1.29 -4.69 -6.61
CA GLU A 216 0.66 -3.66 -7.43
C GLU A 216 1.46 -3.35 -8.70
N VAL A 217 0.74 -3.11 -9.79
CA VAL A 217 1.23 -2.49 -11.03
C VAL A 217 0.47 -1.18 -11.24
N PHE A 218 1.17 -0.05 -11.33
CA PHE A 218 0.49 1.23 -11.48
C PHE A 218 1.12 2.12 -12.55
N THR A 219 0.26 2.89 -13.21
CA THR A 219 0.62 3.84 -14.26
C THR A 219 -0.25 5.09 -14.20
N GLU A 220 -0.14 5.97 -15.19
CA GLU A 220 -0.95 7.17 -15.37
C GLU A 220 -1.11 7.40 -16.88
N ALA A 221 -2.27 7.92 -17.31
CA ALA A 221 -2.45 8.35 -18.70
C ALA A 221 -1.37 9.37 -19.10
N ARG A 222 -0.82 9.25 -20.32
CA ARG A 222 0.19 10.21 -20.81
C ARG A 222 -0.39 11.62 -20.92
N ASP A 223 -1.64 11.70 -21.35
CA ASP A 223 -2.45 12.91 -21.40
C ASP A 223 -3.70 12.70 -20.54
N LEU A 224 -3.74 13.35 -19.37
CA LEU A 224 -4.87 13.25 -18.45
C LEU A 224 -6.18 13.71 -19.10
N SER A 225 -6.13 14.64 -20.07
CA SER A 225 -7.33 15.11 -20.77
C SER A 225 -7.98 14.06 -21.66
N LYS A 226 -7.32 12.92 -21.86
CA LYS A 226 -7.78 11.81 -22.68
C LYS A 226 -8.48 10.70 -21.89
N VAL A 227 -8.74 10.92 -20.60
CA VAL A 227 -9.55 10.05 -19.76
C VAL A 227 -10.99 10.58 -19.73
N ASN A 228 -11.94 9.80 -20.25
CA ASN A 228 -13.34 10.22 -20.40
C ASN A 228 -14.32 9.07 -20.18
N GLY A 229 -15.51 9.37 -19.66
CA GLY A 229 -16.59 8.40 -19.48
C GLY A 229 -17.06 8.32 -18.04
N GLN A 230 -17.40 7.12 -17.58
CA GLN A 230 -17.91 6.87 -16.24
C GLN A 230 -17.19 5.70 -15.57
N MET A 231 -16.92 5.84 -14.27
CA MET A 231 -16.41 4.76 -13.44
C MET A 231 -17.20 4.70 -12.14
N SER A 232 -17.58 3.49 -11.73
CA SER A 232 -18.28 3.26 -10.49
C SER A 232 -17.28 2.84 -9.42
N ILE A 233 -17.33 3.49 -8.26
CA ILE A 233 -16.49 3.18 -7.11
C ILE A 233 -17.32 2.44 -6.06
N TRP A 234 -16.78 1.36 -5.51
CA TRP A 234 -17.46 0.59 -4.46
C TRP A 234 -16.93 0.92 -3.07
N SER A 235 -15.79 1.60 -2.96
CA SER A 235 -15.27 2.12 -1.69
C SER A 235 -14.30 3.28 -1.90
N TYR A 236 -14.09 4.05 -0.84
CA TYR A 236 -13.19 5.20 -0.80
C TYR A 236 -12.69 5.45 0.64
N PRO A 237 -11.59 6.18 0.83
CA PRO A 237 -11.11 6.57 2.15
C PRO A 237 -11.96 7.70 2.73
N SER A 238 -12.37 7.53 3.99
CA SER A 238 -12.97 8.58 4.80
C SER A 238 -11.98 9.69 5.11
N LEU A 239 -12.47 10.82 5.64
CA LEU A 239 -11.62 11.86 6.22
C LEU A 239 -10.81 11.36 7.43
N ALA A 240 -11.22 10.26 8.06
CA ALA A 240 -10.48 9.57 9.10
C ALA A 240 -9.46 8.55 8.56
N LYS A 241 -9.28 8.48 7.22
CA LYS A 241 -8.37 7.56 6.51
C LYS A 241 -8.67 6.08 6.73
N THR A 242 -9.95 5.77 6.90
CA THR A 242 -10.48 4.41 6.96
C THR A 242 -11.32 4.12 5.72
N LEU A 243 -11.47 2.86 5.35
CA LEU A 243 -12.32 2.49 4.22
C LEU A 243 -13.80 2.73 4.53
N GLU A 244 -14.50 3.46 3.65
CA GLU A 244 -15.95 3.61 3.62
C GLU A 244 -16.53 2.86 2.41
N ILE A 245 -17.62 2.14 2.64
CA ILE A 245 -18.33 1.35 1.64
C ILE A 245 -19.77 1.87 1.56
N PRO A 246 -20.16 2.58 0.49
CA PRO A 246 -21.54 3.00 0.29
C PRO A 246 -22.47 1.80 0.05
N SER A 247 -23.78 1.98 0.27
CA SER A 247 -24.78 0.93 0.03
C SER A 247 -24.93 0.56 -1.45
N GLU A 248 -24.64 1.51 -2.34
CA GLU A 248 -24.56 1.32 -3.79
C GLU A 248 -23.27 1.94 -4.32
N PRO A 249 -22.66 1.40 -5.38
CA PRO A 249 -21.52 2.04 -6.02
C PRO A 249 -21.82 3.47 -6.46
N ILE A 250 -20.87 4.37 -6.22
CA ILE A 250 -20.95 5.78 -6.61
C ILE A 250 -20.44 5.91 -8.04
N VAL A 251 -21.24 6.46 -8.95
CA VAL A 251 -20.84 6.60 -10.36
C VAL A 251 -20.25 7.99 -10.60
N LEU A 252 -18.96 8.02 -10.86
CA LEU A 252 -18.20 9.19 -11.25
C LEU A 252 -18.40 9.46 -12.74
N THR A 253 -18.66 10.71 -13.14
CA THR A 253 -18.58 11.14 -14.54
C THR A 253 -17.30 11.92 -14.75
N ILE A 254 -16.50 11.51 -15.74
CA ILE A 254 -15.17 12.03 -16.01
C ILE A 254 -15.16 12.66 -17.40
N LYS A 255 -14.76 13.94 -17.45
CA LYS A 255 -14.58 14.68 -18.70
C LYS A 255 -13.21 15.35 -18.70
N ASN A 256 -12.43 15.09 -19.74
CA ASN A 256 -11.08 15.59 -19.90
C ASN A 256 -10.21 15.32 -18.66
N GLY A 257 -10.32 14.14 -18.06
CA GLY A 257 -9.58 13.76 -16.86
C GLY A 257 -10.06 14.41 -15.56
N LEU A 258 -11.19 15.11 -15.56
CA LEU A 258 -11.75 15.79 -14.39
C LEU A 258 -13.09 15.15 -14.00
N ILE A 259 -13.33 15.02 -12.70
CA ILE A 259 -14.63 14.63 -12.16
C ILE A 259 -15.61 15.79 -12.33
N GLU A 260 -16.79 15.52 -12.89
CA GLU A 260 -17.90 16.46 -12.88
C GLU A 260 -18.48 16.57 -11.48
N PHE A 261 -18.14 17.66 -10.80
CA PHE A 261 -18.60 17.97 -9.45
C PHE A 261 -18.78 19.48 -9.27
N ASP A 262 -20.02 19.90 -9.11
CA ASP A 262 -20.40 21.30 -8.91
C ASP A 262 -21.59 21.36 -7.93
N PRO A 263 -21.32 21.31 -6.61
CA PRO A 263 -22.37 21.31 -5.59
C PRO A 263 -23.21 22.59 -5.60
N GLU A 264 -22.69 23.72 -6.10
CA GLU A 264 -23.42 25.00 -6.18
C GLU A 264 -24.53 24.95 -7.24
N ASN A 265 -24.32 24.16 -8.29
CA ASN A 265 -25.28 23.93 -9.36
C ASN A 265 -25.98 22.56 -9.28
N GLY A 266 -25.84 21.85 -8.15
CA GLY A 266 -26.50 20.56 -7.93
C GLY A 266 -25.90 19.38 -8.69
N VAL A 267 -24.66 19.49 -9.17
CA VAL A 267 -23.96 18.42 -9.89
C VAL A 267 -23.15 17.58 -8.92
N TYR A 268 -23.59 16.33 -8.74
CA TYR A 268 -22.96 15.35 -7.88
C TYR A 268 -22.79 14.01 -8.63
N PRO A 269 -21.80 13.19 -8.27
CA PRO A 269 -21.76 11.80 -8.70
C PRO A 269 -23.08 11.09 -8.36
N LYS A 270 -23.51 10.18 -9.22
CA LYS A 270 -24.72 9.38 -8.95
C LYS A 270 -24.45 8.48 -7.73
N ASN A 271 -25.45 8.33 -6.87
CA ASN A 271 -25.38 7.57 -5.62
C ASN A 271 -24.36 8.10 -4.60
N SER A 272 -23.83 9.33 -4.79
CA SER A 272 -22.87 9.92 -3.86
C SER A 272 -23.41 10.02 -2.44
N THR A 273 -22.54 9.80 -1.46
CA THR A 273 -22.83 9.96 -0.04
C THR A 273 -22.45 11.36 0.42
N GLU A 274 -22.96 11.77 1.59
CA GLU A 274 -22.57 13.05 2.20
C GLU A 274 -21.06 13.11 2.50
N THR A 275 -20.48 12.02 3.01
CA THR A 275 -19.06 11.93 3.34
C THR A 275 -18.19 11.96 2.07
N PHE A 276 -18.61 11.32 0.98
CA PHE A 276 -17.91 11.42 -0.29
C PHE A 276 -17.99 12.83 -0.90
N ASN A 277 -19.16 13.48 -0.80
CA ASN A 277 -19.31 14.88 -1.25
C ASN A 277 -18.41 15.84 -0.46
N GLN A 278 -18.24 15.62 0.84
CA GLN A 278 -17.29 16.40 1.67
C GLN A 278 -15.84 16.20 1.20
N LEU A 279 -15.46 14.97 0.89
CA LEU A 279 -14.14 14.66 0.33
C LEU A 279 -13.90 15.36 -1.03
N LEU A 280 -14.86 15.29 -1.95
CA LEU A 280 -14.76 15.97 -3.25
C LEU A 280 -14.68 17.49 -3.10
N THR A 281 -15.48 18.06 -2.19
CA THR A 281 -15.44 19.49 -1.85
C THR A 281 -14.06 19.89 -1.34
N LEU A 282 -13.47 19.09 -0.44
CA LEU A 282 -12.13 19.36 0.09
C LEU A 282 -11.06 19.38 -1.02
N ILE A 283 -11.12 18.43 -1.96
CA ILE A 283 -10.19 18.38 -3.10
C ILE A 283 -10.39 19.63 -3.98
N ARG A 284 -11.64 19.89 -4.41
CA ARG A 284 -11.99 21.02 -5.27
C ARG A 284 -11.59 22.35 -4.64
N ASP A 285 -11.90 22.59 -3.37
CA ASP A 285 -11.61 23.86 -2.71
C ASP A 285 -10.10 24.07 -2.52
N GLY A 286 -9.33 22.99 -2.36
CA GLY A 286 -7.87 23.08 -2.22
C GLY A 286 -7.09 23.11 -3.54
N GLU A 287 -7.64 22.59 -4.64
CA GLU A 287 -6.94 22.39 -5.92
C GLU A 287 -7.64 23.00 -7.14
N GLY A 288 -8.86 23.53 -6.98
CA GLY A 288 -9.72 24.14 -7.99
C GLY A 288 -10.57 23.14 -8.78
N GLU A 289 -10.02 21.96 -9.06
CA GLU A 289 -10.64 20.91 -9.86
C GLU A 289 -10.20 19.53 -9.34
N ILE A 290 -10.98 18.50 -9.62
CA ILE A 290 -10.75 17.14 -9.12
C ILE A 290 -10.22 16.30 -10.28
N CYS A 291 -8.90 16.18 -10.38
CA CYS A 291 -8.26 15.38 -11.41
C CYS A 291 -8.33 13.88 -11.10
N VAL A 292 -8.56 13.06 -12.13
CA VAL A 292 -8.31 11.62 -12.11
C VAL A 292 -6.86 11.40 -12.52
N ARG A 293 -6.10 10.67 -11.72
CA ARG A 293 -4.68 10.42 -11.96
C ARG A 293 -4.34 8.94 -12.04
N GLU A 294 -3.69 8.39 -11.02
CA GLU A 294 -3.13 7.05 -11.02
C GLU A 294 -4.12 6.00 -11.55
N PHE A 295 -3.61 5.05 -12.32
CA PHE A 295 -4.28 3.84 -12.76
C PHE A 295 -3.56 2.69 -12.05
N GLY A 296 -4.11 2.27 -10.92
CA GLY A 296 -3.52 1.26 -10.05
C GLY A 296 -4.20 -0.09 -10.22
N LEU A 297 -3.41 -1.14 -10.42
CA LEU A 297 -3.85 -2.52 -10.52
C LEU A 297 -3.23 -3.33 -9.39
N GLY A 298 -4.05 -3.65 -8.40
CA GLY A 298 -3.62 -4.51 -7.30
C GLY A 298 -3.77 -5.99 -7.66
N LEU A 299 -2.76 -6.75 -7.25
CA LEU A 299 -2.58 -8.18 -7.50
C LEU A 299 -2.71 -9.01 -6.21
N ASN A 300 -2.92 -8.36 -5.06
CA ASN A 300 -2.94 -9.03 -3.77
C ASN A 300 -4.33 -9.63 -3.48
N GLU A 301 -4.45 -10.93 -3.72
CA GLU A 301 -5.69 -11.71 -3.47
C GLU A 301 -6.09 -11.80 -2.00
N GLY A 302 -5.20 -11.46 -1.06
CA GLY A 302 -5.52 -11.40 0.37
C GLY A 302 -6.35 -10.17 0.75
N MET A 303 -6.54 -9.21 -0.17
CA MET A 303 -7.36 -8.02 0.03
C MET A 303 -8.32 -7.76 -1.13
N GLY A 304 -9.52 -7.32 -0.81
CA GLY A 304 -10.55 -6.97 -1.79
C GLY A 304 -11.93 -6.87 -1.16
N LYS A 305 -12.98 -6.85 -1.99
CA LYS A 305 -14.37 -6.71 -1.51
C LYS A 305 -14.80 -7.75 -0.47
N SER A 306 -14.25 -8.97 -0.55
CA SER A 306 -14.52 -10.06 0.39
C SER A 306 -13.51 -10.19 1.52
N ALA A 307 -12.45 -9.37 1.53
CA ALA A 307 -11.35 -9.41 2.47
C ALA A 307 -10.86 -7.98 2.74
N LEU A 308 -11.61 -7.24 3.56
CA LEU A 308 -11.33 -5.84 3.83
C LEU A 308 -10.16 -5.67 4.80
N VAL A 309 -9.39 -4.62 4.60
CA VAL A 309 -8.37 -4.11 5.51
C VAL A 309 -8.55 -2.59 5.58
N SER A 310 -8.79 -2.05 6.77
CA SER A 310 -9.14 -0.64 6.95
C SER A 310 -8.01 0.35 6.65
N ASP A 311 -6.74 -0.07 6.71
CA ASP A 311 -5.61 0.79 6.32
C ASP A 311 -5.52 0.95 4.80
N ILE A 312 -5.72 2.17 4.34
CA ILE A 312 -5.78 2.51 2.90
C ILE A 312 -4.43 2.25 2.21
N SER A 313 -3.31 2.50 2.90
CA SER A 313 -1.98 2.27 2.34
C SER A 313 -1.69 0.79 2.08
N ALA A 314 -2.20 -0.11 2.92
CA ALA A 314 -2.23 -1.53 2.63
C ALA A 314 -3.23 -1.82 1.51
N PHE A 315 -4.44 -1.26 1.59
CA PHE A 315 -5.55 -1.61 0.72
C PHE A 315 -5.37 -1.20 -0.75
N GLU A 316 -4.50 -0.24 -1.08
CA GLU A 316 -4.16 0.10 -2.49
C GLU A 316 -3.54 -1.07 -3.28
N ARG A 317 -3.19 -2.18 -2.62
CA ARG A 317 -2.72 -3.43 -3.25
C ARG A 317 -3.84 -4.42 -3.56
N HIS A 318 -5.09 -4.13 -3.18
CA HIS A 318 -6.21 -5.08 -3.27
C HIS A 318 -6.36 -5.66 -4.67
N HIS A 319 -6.79 -6.92 -4.76
CA HIS A 319 -7.06 -7.53 -6.05
C HIS A 319 -8.19 -6.78 -6.78
N GLY A 320 -7.83 -6.07 -7.85
CA GLY A 320 -8.73 -5.19 -8.59
C GLY A 320 -8.04 -3.91 -9.06
N MET A 321 -8.81 -2.82 -9.14
CA MET A 321 -8.33 -1.53 -9.64
C MET A 321 -8.72 -0.38 -8.71
N HIS A 322 -7.81 0.57 -8.55
CA HIS A 322 -8.08 1.89 -7.98
C HIS A 322 -7.66 2.99 -8.95
N ILE A 323 -8.20 4.18 -8.68
CA ILE A 323 -7.72 5.43 -9.26
C ILE A 323 -7.45 6.44 -8.16
N SER A 324 -6.49 7.34 -8.37
CA SER A 324 -6.28 8.44 -7.42
C SER A 324 -7.03 9.70 -7.85
N LEU A 325 -7.70 10.37 -6.91
CA LEU A 325 -8.32 11.68 -7.08
C LEU A 325 -7.42 12.79 -6.51
N GLY A 326 -7.38 13.91 -7.22
CA GLY A 326 -6.58 15.09 -6.88
C GLY A 326 -5.31 15.21 -7.72
N LYS A 327 -4.61 16.34 -7.56
CA LYS A 327 -3.48 16.73 -8.41
C LYS A 327 -2.15 16.14 -7.98
N LYS A 328 -2.02 15.63 -6.74
CA LYS A 328 -0.74 15.13 -6.22
C LYS A 328 -0.44 13.73 -6.73
N HIS A 329 0.78 13.54 -7.22
CA HIS A 329 1.35 12.22 -7.52
C HIS A 329 2.87 12.30 -7.40
N ASN A 330 3.45 11.42 -6.60
CA ASN A 330 4.90 11.48 -6.29
C ASN A 330 5.78 10.83 -7.37
N VAL A 331 5.20 10.01 -8.26
CA VAL A 331 5.93 9.21 -9.26
C VAL A 331 5.85 9.87 -10.63
N TYR A 332 4.65 10.06 -11.17
CA TYR A 332 4.46 10.69 -12.48
C TYR A 332 4.33 12.21 -12.30
N LYS A 333 5.37 12.94 -12.71
CA LYS A 333 5.35 14.41 -12.73
C LYS A 333 4.86 14.86 -14.10
N THR A 334 3.77 15.61 -14.14
CA THR A 334 3.25 16.23 -15.37
C THR A 334 3.61 17.71 -15.40
N GLY A 335 4.03 18.21 -16.57
CA GLY A 335 4.29 19.64 -16.77
C GLY A 335 3.03 20.50 -16.69
N ALA A 336 1.85 19.90 -16.86
CA ALA A 336 0.56 20.60 -16.79
C ALA A 336 0.17 21.00 -15.35
N ILE A 337 0.65 20.28 -14.33
CA ILE A 337 0.31 20.50 -12.92
C ILE A 337 1.54 21.03 -12.20
N LYS A 338 1.45 22.25 -11.67
CA LYS A 338 2.55 22.84 -10.89
C LYS A 338 2.56 22.22 -9.49
N ALA A 339 3.74 21.83 -9.00
CA ALA A 339 3.90 21.20 -7.68
C ALA A 339 3.31 22.02 -6.50
N LYS A 340 3.24 23.35 -6.61
CA LYS A 340 2.62 24.20 -5.57
C LYS A 340 1.09 24.07 -5.50
N GLN A 341 0.46 23.48 -6.52
CA GLN A 341 -0.99 23.27 -6.61
C GLN A 341 -1.41 21.88 -6.15
N THR A 342 -0.45 21.00 -5.81
CA THR A 342 -0.74 19.60 -5.45
C THR A 342 -0.85 19.43 -3.94
N ARG A 343 -1.99 18.96 -3.46
CA ARG A 343 -2.32 18.73 -2.05
C ARG A 343 -2.84 17.31 -1.83
N PHE A 344 -3.72 16.82 -2.69
CA PHE A 344 -4.48 15.60 -2.49
C PHE A 344 -4.08 14.49 -3.48
N HIS A 345 -3.97 13.29 -2.93
CA HIS A 345 -3.82 12.02 -3.64
C HIS A 345 -4.70 11.05 -2.85
N ILE A 346 -5.87 10.74 -3.40
CA ILE A 346 -6.91 10.00 -2.69
C ILE A 346 -7.33 8.81 -3.54
N ASP A 347 -6.90 7.61 -3.14
CA ASP A 347 -7.19 6.40 -3.88
C ASP A 347 -8.62 5.93 -3.64
N VAL A 348 -9.39 5.77 -4.71
CA VAL A 348 -10.77 5.26 -4.69
C VAL A 348 -10.85 3.97 -5.50
N PHE A 349 -11.67 3.02 -5.04
CA PHE A 349 -11.60 1.64 -5.50
C PHE A 349 -12.75 1.33 -6.47
N ILE A 350 -12.39 0.87 -7.68
CA ILE A 350 -13.30 0.71 -8.81
C ILE A 350 -14.10 -0.58 -8.69
N ASP A 351 -15.40 -0.51 -8.98
CA ASP A 351 -16.32 -1.65 -9.11
C ASP A 351 -16.08 -2.39 -10.42
N LEU A 352 -14.85 -2.87 -10.57
CA LEU A 352 -14.28 -3.32 -11.83
C LEU A 352 -14.91 -4.63 -12.30
N LYS A 353 -15.39 -4.63 -13.55
CA LYS A 353 -15.81 -5.83 -14.26
C LYS A 353 -14.74 -6.29 -15.24
N ASN A 354 -14.34 -5.41 -16.17
CA ASN A 354 -13.37 -5.73 -17.22
C ASN A 354 -12.39 -4.59 -17.50
N ILE A 355 -11.18 -4.94 -17.94
CA ILE A 355 -10.24 -4.01 -18.58
C ILE A 355 -9.86 -4.60 -19.94
N THR A 356 -10.06 -3.85 -21.01
CA THR A 356 -9.74 -4.28 -22.38
C THR A 356 -8.75 -3.31 -23.02
N ILE A 357 -7.63 -3.83 -23.54
CA ILE A 357 -6.73 -3.07 -24.41
C ILE A 357 -7.37 -3.01 -25.81
N LEU A 358 -7.73 -1.81 -26.25
CA LEU A 358 -8.50 -1.63 -27.49
C LEU A 358 -7.65 -1.83 -28.75
N ASP A 359 -6.34 -1.65 -28.64
CA ASP A 359 -5.40 -1.78 -29.76
C ASP A 359 -5.42 -3.18 -30.40
N ASP A 360 -5.55 -4.23 -29.58
CA ASP A 360 -5.47 -5.63 -29.99
C ASP A 360 -6.62 -6.50 -29.45
N GLY A 361 -7.57 -5.90 -28.72
CA GLY A 361 -8.70 -6.60 -28.10
C GLY A 361 -8.34 -7.47 -26.90
N THR A 362 -7.12 -7.36 -26.36
CA THR A 362 -6.71 -8.15 -25.18
C THR A 362 -7.56 -7.79 -23.98
N CYS A 363 -8.23 -8.78 -23.39
CA CYS A 363 -8.82 -8.64 -22.07
C CYS A 363 -7.72 -8.76 -21.01
N LEU A 364 -7.41 -7.66 -20.33
CA LEU A 364 -6.39 -7.61 -19.28
C LEU A 364 -6.92 -8.18 -17.97
N PHE A 365 -8.14 -7.81 -17.60
CA PHE A 365 -8.87 -8.26 -16.43
C PHE A 365 -10.30 -8.58 -16.82
N GLY A 366 -10.83 -9.70 -16.35
CA GLY A 366 -12.21 -10.12 -16.55
C GLY A 366 -12.54 -11.33 -15.67
N ASP A 367 -13.83 -11.53 -15.39
CA ASP A 367 -14.31 -12.60 -14.51
C ASP A 367 -13.58 -12.63 -13.13
N GLY A 368 -13.24 -11.45 -12.61
CA GLY A 368 -12.58 -11.29 -11.31
C GLY A 368 -11.08 -11.67 -11.28
N LYS A 369 -10.41 -11.80 -12.43
CA LYS A 369 -8.99 -12.17 -12.50
C LYS A 369 -8.27 -11.50 -13.67
N TYR A 370 -6.95 -11.42 -13.58
CA TYR A 370 -6.10 -11.04 -14.72
C TYR A 370 -5.96 -12.20 -15.70
N LEU A 371 -6.06 -11.91 -17.01
CA LEU A 371 -6.18 -12.92 -18.08
C LEU A 371 -4.98 -12.97 -19.04
N VAL A 372 -3.91 -12.23 -18.75
CA VAL A 372 -2.73 -12.08 -19.62
C VAL A 372 -1.55 -12.93 -19.24
#